data_AF-A0A803LCS4-F1
#
_entry.id   AF-A0A803LCS4-F1
#
_cell.length_a   1.000
_cell.length_b   1.000
_cell.length_c   1.000
_cell.angle_alpha   90.00
_cell.angle_beta   90.00
_cell.angle_gamma   90.00
#
_symmetry.space_group_name_H-M   'P 1'
#
loop_
_entity.id
_entity.type
_entity.pdbx_description
1 polymer ?
#
loop_
_entity_poly.entity_id
_entity_poly.type
_entity_poly.pdbx_seq_one_letter_code
_entity_poly.pdbx_strand_id
1 'polypeptide(L)'
;MIMLRFVLLSLIISPQFIEVINLFNKFLTQALFPAILVFGDSAVDTGNNNFINTIISPNRADHPPYGRDFPSHKLNGRFSNGKLVPDFLADTLGLKESVPPFLDPRLSDKDLITGVCFGSAGSGYDDLTSKTTKAIPMSKQVEYFKKYIERVTSIVGEKKAKDIIRKALVVINSGTNDFVINYYDLPTRRL
;
A
#
# COMPACT_ATOMS: atom_id res chain seq x y z
N MET A 1 -39.64 9.20 45.13
CA MET A 1 -38.38 8.57 44.68
C MET A 1 -38.48 7.73 43.39
N ILE A 2 -39.67 7.45 42.84
CA ILE A 2 -39.81 6.62 41.62
C ILE A 2 -39.75 7.47 40.33
N MET A 3 -40.31 8.69 40.32
CA MET A 3 -40.23 9.62 39.16
C MET A 3 -38.79 10.04 38.81
N LEU A 4 -37.91 10.19 39.80
CA LEU A 4 -36.53 10.66 39.57
C LEU A 4 -35.64 9.59 38.91
N ARG A 5 -35.95 8.30 39.11
CA ARG A 5 -35.25 7.19 38.44
C ARG A 5 -35.67 7.00 36.98
N PHE A 6 -36.91 7.35 36.62
CA PHE A 6 -37.38 7.29 35.23
C PHE A 6 -36.79 8.41 34.36
N VAL A 7 -36.63 9.62 34.90
CA VAL A 7 -36.04 10.76 34.18
C VAL A 7 -34.56 10.49 33.83
N LEU A 8 -33.82 9.82 34.71
CA LEU A 8 -32.42 9.45 34.49
C LEU A 8 -32.24 8.30 33.48
N LEU A 9 -33.21 7.38 33.34
CA LEU A 9 -33.17 6.34 32.30
C LEU A 9 -33.66 6.85 30.94
N SER A 10 -34.61 7.79 30.89
CA SER A 10 -35.05 8.41 29.63
C SER A 10 -34.02 9.36 29.01
N LEU A 11 -33.07 9.86 29.80
CA LEU A 11 -31.94 10.67 29.32
C LEU A 11 -30.86 9.85 28.59
N ILE A 12 -30.92 8.51 28.64
CA ILE A 12 -29.91 7.62 28.04
C ILE A 12 -30.27 7.22 26.59
N ILE A 13 -31.47 7.56 26.09
CA ILE A 13 -31.86 7.28 24.69
C ILE A 13 -32.61 8.47 24.11
N SER A 14 -32.12 9.69 24.31
CA SER A 14 -32.56 10.80 23.45
C SER A 14 -31.87 10.67 22.09
N PRO A 15 -32.53 11.00 20.96
CA PRO A 15 -31.91 11.00 19.64
C PRO A 15 -30.61 11.79 19.59
N GLN A 16 -30.52 12.87 20.40
CA GLN A 16 -29.31 13.68 20.50
C GLN A 16 -28.14 12.93 21.15
N PHE A 17 -28.38 12.07 22.15
CA PHE A 17 -27.32 11.29 22.79
C PHE A 17 -26.75 10.22 21.85
N ILE A 18 -27.61 9.60 21.03
CA ILE A 18 -27.21 8.67 19.97
C ILE A 18 -26.37 9.40 18.90
N GLU A 19 -26.76 10.62 18.50
CA GLU A 19 -25.97 11.44 17.58
C GLU A 19 -24.59 11.79 18.13
N VAL A 20 -24.49 12.12 19.42
CA VAL A 20 -23.20 12.37 20.09
C VAL A 20 -22.34 11.10 20.09
N ILE A 21 -22.89 9.94 20.43
CA ILE A 21 -22.15 8.66 20.38
C ILE A 21 -21.70 8.35 18.95
N ASN A 22 -22.55 8.56 17.94
CA ASN A 22 -22.20 8.34 16.54
C ASN A 22 -21.12 9.32 16.07
N LEU A 23 -21.15 10.58 16.52
CA LEU A 23 -20.12 11.57 16.21
C LEU A 23 -18.78 11.20 16.87
N PHE A 24 -18.80 10.82 18.15
CA PHE A 24 -17.61 10.35 18.86
C PHE A 24 -17.01 9.10 18.21
N ASN A 25 -17.85 8.11 17.88
CA ASN A 25 -17.40 6.92 17.15
C ASN A 25 -16.82 7.30 15.79
N LYS A 26 -17.46 8.19 15.03
CA LYS A 26 -16.95 8.68 13.75
C LYS A 26 -15.58 9.34 13.88
N PHE A 27 -15.35 10.14 14.92
CA PHE A 27 -14.05 10.76 15.22
C PHE A 27 -13.00 9.72 15.62
N LEU A 28 -13.36 8.74 16.45
CA LEU A 28 -12.46 7.68 16.90
C LEU A 28 -12.13 6.68 15.77
N THR A 29 -13.02 6.50 14.81
CA THR A 29 -12.85 5.56 13.67
C THR A 29 -12.37 6.24 12.39
N GLN A 30 -12.14 7.57 12.39
CA GLN A 30 -11.68 8.24 11.19
C GLN A 30 -10.22 7.91 10.95
N ALA A 31 -9.96 7.05 9.95
CA ALA A 31 -8.62 6.73 9.50
C ALA A 31 -7.86 8.03 9.18
N LEU A 32 -6.69 8.20 9.81
CA LEU A 32 -5.86 9.40 9.67
C LEU A 32 -5.48 9.66 8.20
N PHE A 33 -5.31 8.58 7.44
CA PHE A 33 -5.07 8.59 6.00
C PHE A 33 -6.19 7.77 5.33
N PRO A 34 -6.80 8.21 4.22
CA PRO A 34 -7.81 7.41 3.51
C PRO A 34 -7.19 6.32 2.62
N ALA A 35 -5.89 6.38 2.34
CA ALA A 35 -5.17 5.43 1.50
C ALA A 35 -3.67 5.38 1.84
N ILE A 36 -3.01 4.30 1.45
CA ILE A 36 -1.55 4.14 1.50
C ILE A 36 -0.99 3.86 0.10
N LEU A 37 0.00 4.63 -0.34
CA LEU A 37 0.62 4.51 -1.66
C LEU A 37 2.10 4.19 -1.48
N VAL A 38 2.56 3.10 -2.08
CA VAL A 38 3.90 2.55 -1.80
C VAL A 38 4.74 2.54 -3.07
N PHE A 39 5.94 3.08 -3.02
CA PHE A 39 6.90 3.14 -4.12
C PHE A 39 8.24 2.60 -3.64
N GLY A 40 9.01 1.97 -4.53
CA GLY A 40 10.33 1.52 -4.15
C GLY A 40 10.82 0.23 -4.77
N ASP A 41 11.65 -0.46 -4.00
CA ASP A 41 12.32 -1.70 -4.39
C ASP A 41 11.77 -2.96 -3.69
N SER A 42 12.60 -4.00 -3.55
CA SER A 42 12.23 -5.29 -2.97
C SER A 42 11.77 -5.19 -1.52
N ALA A 43 12.23 -4.18 -0.77
CA ALA A 43 11.83 -4.00 0.63
C ALA A 43 10.34 -3.66 0.80
N VAL A 44 9.69 -3.20 -0.27
CA VAL A 44 8.28 -2.81 -0.27
C VAL A 44 7.45 -3.45 -1.38
N ASP A 45 8.08 -4.22 -2.28
CA ASP A 45 7.39 -4.92 -3.38
C ASP A 45 6.44 -6.00 -2.85
N THR A 46 5.14 -5.76 -3.01
CA THR A 46 4.09 -6.68 -2.58
C THR A 46 3.72 -7.72 -3.64
N GLY A 47 4.52 -7.86 -4.69
CA GLY A 47 4.38 -8.86 -5.75
C GLY A 47 4.19 -8.31 -7.16
N ASN A 48 4.51 -7.04 -7.44
CA ASN A 48 4.47 -6.50 -8.81
C ASN A 48 5.40 -7.28 -9.73
N ASN A 49 6.54 -7.74 -9.22
CA ASN A 49 7.49 -8.51 -10.00
C ASN A 49 6.95 -9.85 -10.52
N ASN A 50 5.85 -10.37 -9.98
CA ASN A 50 5.21 -11.58 -10.51
C ASN A 50 4.50 -11.33 -11.86
N PHE A 51 4.24 -10.07 -12.20
CA PHE A 51 3.48 -9.65 -13.37
C PHE A 51 4.35 -9.07 -14.50
N ILE A 52 5.67 -9.00 -14.31
CA ILE A 52 6.60 -8.58 -15.36
C ILE A 52 7.23 -9.81 -16.03
N ASN A 53 7.17 -9.85 -17.36
CA ASN A 53 7.76 -10.94 -18.15
C ASN A 53 9.27 -10.75 -18.22
N THR A 54 10.04 -11.48 -17.39
CA THR A 54 11.48 -11.62 -17.62
C THR A 54 11.81 -13.10 -17.83
N ILE A 55 12.40 -13.38 -19.00
CA ILE A 55 12.76 -14.72 -19.52
C ILE A 55 13.83 -15.40 -18.62
N ILE A 56 14.40 -14.63 -17.70
CA ILE A 56 15.27 -15.04 -16.59
C ILE A 56 14.91 -14.07 -15.46
N SER A 57 14.28 -14.51 -14.38
CA SER A 57 13.82 -13.62 -13.31
C SER A 57 14.48 -13.98 -11.97
N PRO A 58 15.68 -13.44 -11.67
CA PRO A 58 16.22 -13.51 -10.31
C PRO A 58 15.40 -12.70 -9.29
N ASN A 59 14.46 -11.88 -9.77
CA ASN A 59 13.74 -10.90 -8.95
C ASN A 59 12.26 -11.28 -8.81
N ARG A 60 11.93 -12.55 -8.62
CA ARG A 60 10.58 -12.99 -8.21
C ARG A 60 10.65 -13.69 -6.86
N ALA A 61 9.69 -13.40 -6.01
CA ALA A 61 9.54 -14.02 -4.70
C ALA A 61 8.26 -14.89 -4.66
N ASP A 62 8.03 -15.64 -5.74
CA ASP A 62 6.93 -16.61 -5.91
C ASP A 62 7.40 -18.06 -5.74
N HIS A 63 8.41 -18.27 -4.88
CA HIS A 63 8.94 -19.58 -4.51
C HIS A 63 9.28 -19.63 -3.01
N PRO A 64 9.42 -20.82 -2.39
CA PRO A 64 9.86 -20.93 -0.99
C PRO A 64 11.23 -20.26 -0.76
N PRO A 65 11.48 -19.61 0.39
CA PRO A 65 10.64 -19.58 1.60
C PRO A 65 9.59 -18.46 1.64
N TYR A 66 9.46 -17.67 0.57
CA TYR A 66 8.61 -16.47 0.55
C TYR A 66 7.11 -16.79 0.76
N GLY A 67 6.46 -16.01 1.63
CA GLY A 67 5.04 -16.20 1.97
C GLY A 67 4.72 -17.32 2.97
N ARG A 68 5.70 -18.06 3.49
CA ARG A 68 5.49 -19.13 4.49
C ARG A 68 4.76 -18.65 5.75
N ASP A 69 5.14 -17.49 6.26
CA ASP A 69 4.66 -16.87 7.50
C ASP A 69 3.61 -15.77 7.23
N PHE A 70 3.16 -15.61 5.97
CA PHE A 70 2.07 -14.70 5.60
C PHE A 70 0.71 -15.32 5.98
N PRO A 71 -0.33 -14.54 6.31
CA PRO A 71 -1.62 -15.09 6.78
C PRO A 71 -2.27 -16.14 5.85
N SER A 72 -2.05 -16.04 4.54
CA SER A 72 -2.57 -17.03 3.57
C SER A 72 -1.71 -18.30 3.46
N HIS A 73 -0.51 -18.33 4.03
CA HIS A 73 0.52 -19.37 3.90
C HIS A 73 0.82 -19.75 2.44
N LYS A 74 0.69 -18.80 1.51
CA LYS A 74 0.90 -18.97 0.08
C LYS A 74 1.98 -18.03 -0.44
N LEU A 75 2.66 -18.48 -1.49
CA LEU A 75 3.59 -17.69 -2.29
C LEU A 75 2.86 -16.43 -2.80
N ASN A 76 3.45 -15.25 -2.58
CA ASN A 76 2.75 -13.98 -2.76
C ASN A 76 3.61 -12.89 -3.44
N GLY A 77 4.85 -13.19 -3.83
CA GLY A 77 5.73 -12.23 -4.51
C GLY A 77 6.40 -11.21 -3.59
N ARG A 78 6.24 -11.30 -2.27
CA ARG A 78 6.96 -10.47 -1.29
C ARG A 78 8.32 -11.06 -1.01
N PHE A 79 9.36 -10.22 -0.94
CA PHE A 79 10.72 -10.60 -0.56
C PHE A 79 10.85 -10.79 0.96
N SER A 80 9.90 -11.52 1.55
CA SER A 80 9.82 -11.87 2.97
C SER A 80 9.01 -13.15 3.13
N ASN A 81 9.22 -13.86 4.24
CA ASN A 81 8.37 -14.99 4.60
C ASN A 81 6.95 -14.52 4.95
N GLY A 82 6.76 -13.27 5.35
CA GLY A 82 5.48 -12.75 5.84
C GLY A 82 5.12 -11.37 5.28
N LYS A 83 4.43 -10.59 6.11
CA LYS A 83 4.06 -9.19 5.82
C LYS A 83 5.31 -8.32 5.65
N LEU A 84 5.23 -7.32 4.77
CA LEU A 84 6.22 -6.25 4.65
C LEU A 84 5.84 -5.07 5.54
N VAL A 85 6.76 -4.14 5.78
CA VAL A 85 6.50 -2.87 6.51
C VAL A 85 5.22 -2.15 6.04
N PRO A 86 4.97 -1.95 4.72
CA PRO A 86 3.71 -1.33 4.28
C PRO A 86 2.45 -2.11 4.65
N ASP A 87 2.51 -3.44 4.76
CA ASP A 87 1.36 -4.25 5.21
C ASP A 87 1.06 -3.95 6.69
N PHE A 88 2.08 -3.89 7.55
CA PHE A 88 1.90 -3.55 8.97
C PHE A 88 1.37 -2.13 9.16
N LEU A 89 1.85 -1.16 8.37
CA LEU A 89 1.34 0.21 8.41
C LEU A 89 -0.14 0.26 8.00
N ALA A 90 -0.50 -0.40 6.90
CA ALA A 90 -1.88 -0.43 6.42
C ALA A 90 -2.84 -1.06 7.43
N ASP A 91 -2.40 -2.13 8.10
CA ASP A 91 -3.17 -2.86 9.11
C ASP A 91 -3.35 -2.00 10.38
N THR A 92 -2.26 -1.41 10.87
CA THR A 92 -2.27 -0.52 12.06
C THR A 92 -3.13 0.73 11.85
N LEU A 93 -3.19 1.24 10.61
CA LEU A 93 -4.02 2.39 10.24
C LEU A 93 -5.48 2.01 9.95
N GLY A 94 -5.85 0.73 10.05
CA GLY A 94 -7.20 0.24 9.78
C GLY A 94 -7.63 0.34 8.32
N LEU A 95 -6.67 0.40 7.38
CA LEU A 95 -6.96 0.54 5.94
C LEU A 95 -7.25 -0.81 5.28
N LYS A 96 -6.37 -1.78 5.53
CA LYS A 96 -6.40 -3.13 4.96
C LYS A 96 -5.38 -4.00 5.66
N GLU A 97 -5.62 -5.31 5.66
CA GLU A 97 -4.70 -6.28 6.26
C GLU A 97 -3.33 -6.36 5.53
N SER A 98 -3.34 -6.15 4.22
CA SER A 98 -2.14 -6.16 3.38
C SER A 98 -2.31 -5.27 2.15
N VAL A 99 -1.22 -4.66 1.68
CA VAL A 99 -1.19 -3.80 0.50
C VAL A 99 -1.04 -4.66 -0.75
N PRO A 100 -1.93 -4.56 -1.75
CA PRO A 100 -1.81 -5.35 -2.97
C PRO A 100 -0.91 -4.67 -4.02
N PRO A 101 -0.26 -5.45 -4.91
CA PRO A 101 0.54 -4.90 -5.99
C PRO A 101 -0.37 -4.30 -7.08
N PHE A 102 -0.02 -3.13 -7.61
CA PHE A 102 -0.79 -2.41 -8.62
C PHE A 102 -1.02 -3.21 -9.92
N LEU A 103 -0.08 -4.09 -10.27
CA LEU A 103 -0.17 -4.93 -11.47
C LEU A 103 -1.08 -6.15 -11.32
N ASP A 104 -1.64 -6.44 -10.14
CA ASP A 104 -2.57 -7.57 -10.00
C ASP A 104 -3.88 -7.28 -10.78
N PRO A 105 -4.24 -8.10 -11.79
CA PRO A 105 -5.46 -7.90 -12.57
C PRO A 105 -6.73 -8.13 -11.74
N ARG A 106 -6.62 -8.69 -10.53
CA ARG A 106 -7.75 -9.00 -9.64
C ARG A 106 -8.03 -7.92 -8.61
N LEU A 107 -7.34 -6.78 -8.67
CA LEU A 107 -7.57 -5.64 -7.76
C LEU A 107 -9.05 -5.23 -7.75
N SER A 108 -9.64 -5.18 -6.56
CA SER A 108 -10.99 -4.65 -6.38
C SER A 108 -11.00 -3.11 -6.33
N ASP A 109 -12.17 -2.52 -6.51
CA ASP A 109 -12.35 -1.07 -6.33
C ASP A 109 -11.96 -0.62 -4.92
N LYS A 110 -12.26 -1.44 -3.90
CA LYS A 110 -11.86 -1.16 -2.52
C LYS A 110 -10.35 -1.14 -2.38
N ASP A 111 -9.65 -2.07 -3.02
CA ASP A 111 -8.19 -2.12 -3.00
C ASP A 111 -7.59 -0.84 -3.56
N LEU A 112 -8.10 -0.40 -4.71
CA LEU A 112 -7.67 0.85 -5.35
C LEU A 112 -7.97 2.05 -4.46
N ILE A 113 -9.19 2.21 -3.95
CA ILE A 113 -9.59 3.36 -3.13
C ILE A 113 -8.71 3.50 -1.88
N THR A 114 -8.32 2.37 -1.27
CA THR A 114 -7.51 2.33 -0.04
C THR A 114 -6.01 2.25 -0.30
N GLY A 115 -5.59 2.26 -1.57
CA GLY A 115 -4.19 2.37 -1.99
C GLY A 115 -3.47 1.05 -2.26
N VAL A 116 -2.37 1.12 -3.01
CA VAL A 116 -1.68 -0.02 -3.62
C VAL A 116 -0.16 0.19 -3.59
N CYS A 117 0.59 -0.86 -3.92
CA CYS A 117 2.03 -0.80 -4.10
C CYS A 117 2.42 -0.73 -5.58
N PHE A 118 3.27 0.22 -5.93
CA PHE A 118 3.92 0.39 -7.23
C PHE A 118 5.38 -0.10 -7.24
N GLY A 119 5.93 -0.40 -6.05
CA GLY A 119 7.32 -0.85 -5.89
C GLY A 119 7.62 -2.15 -6.63
N SER A 120 8.89 -2.34 -6.97
CA SER A 120 9.38 -3.46 -7.78
C SER A 120 10.78 -3.88 -7.37
N ALA A 121 10.97 -5.14 -7.05
CA ALA A 121 12.26 -5.64 -6.65
C ALA A 121 13.34 -5.47 -7.73
N GLY A 122 14.50 -4.98 -7.30
CA GLY A 122 15.61 -4.59 -8.16
C GLY A 122 15.53 -3.15 -8.69
N SER A 123 14.50 -2.39 -8.33
CA SER A 123 14.39 -0.97 -8.68
C SER A 123 15.39 -0.12 -7.90
N GLY A 124 15.77 1.01 -8.48
CA GLY A 124 16.63 2.03 -7.89
C GLY A 124 16.22 3.42 -8.38
N TYR A 125 16.82 4.47 -7.83
CA TYR A 125 16.63 5.83 -8.33
C TYR A 125 17.33 6.04 -9.67
N ASP A 126 18.45 5.35 -9.93
CA ASP A 126 19.08 5.35 -11.24
C ASP A 126 18.35 4.37 -12.18
N ASP A 127 17.85 4.86 -13.30
CA ASP A 127 17.19 4.03 -14.31
C ASP A 127 18.13 2.93 -14.86
N LEU A 128 19.46 3.14 -14.81
CA LEU A 128 20.45 2.11 -15.19
C LEU A 128 20.37 0.88 -14.28
N THR A 129 20.14 1.07 -12.98
CA THR A 129 19.96 -0.01 -12.01
C THR A 129 18.79 -0.88 -12.43
N SER A 130 17.64 -0.25 -12.62
CA SER A 130 16.38 -0.92 -12.99
C SER A 130 16.47 -1.59 -14.37
N LYS A 131 17.21 -0.99 -15.30
CA LYS A 131 17.49 -1.59 -16.61
C LYS A 131 18.32 -2.87 -16.48
N THR A 132 19.33 -2.87 -15.60
CA THR A 132 20.20 -4.03 -15.36
C THR A 132 19.45 -5.16 -14.68
N THR A 133 18.61 -4.84 -13.68
CA THR A 133 17.79 -5.81 -12.95
C THR A 133 16.53 -6.24 -13.68
N LYS A 134 16.17 -5.55 -14.77
CA LYS A 134 14.88 -5.68 -15.47
C LYS A 134 13.68 -5.42 -14.55
N ALA A 135 13.87 -4.59 -13.52
CA ALA A 135 12.82 -4.15 -12.62
C ALA A 135 12.00 -3.00 -13.22
N ILE A 136 10.89 -2.64 -12.57
CA ILE A 136 10.14 -1.43 -12.92
C ILE A 136 10.92 -0.22 -12.37
N PRO A 137 11.43 0.69 -13.22
CA PRO A 137 12.14 1.88 -12.74
C PRO A 137 11.21 2.83 -12.00
N MET A 138 11.76 3.64 -11.10
CA MET A 138 10.99 4.62 -10.32
C MET A 138 10.15 5.55 -11.21
N SER A 139 10.69 5.97 -12.36
CA SER A 139 9.97 6.73 -13.39
C SER A 139 8.68 6.03 -13.84
N LYS A 140 8.74 4.71 -14.08
CA LYS A 140 7.59 3.89 -14.45
C LYS A 140 6.61 3.67 -13.29
N GLN A 141 7.10 3.59 -12.05
CA GLN A 141 6.22 3.55 -10.87
C GLN A 141 5.39 4.82 -10.74
N VAL A 142 5.97 5.99 -11.05
CA VAL A 142 5.23 7.27 -11.12
C VAL A 142 4.21 7.28 -12.26
N GLU A 143 4.50 6.68 -13.42
CA GLU A 143 3.51 6.50 -14.48
C GLU A 143 2.35 5.59 -14.05
N TYR A 144 2.63 4.51 -13.33
CA TYR A 144 1.59 3.66 -12.75
C TYR A 144 0.74 4.41 -11.73
N PHE A 145 1.35 5.29 -10.95
CA PHE A 145 0.59 6.18 -10.07
C PHE A 145 -0.36 7.10 -10.85
N LYS A 146 0.05 7.67 -11.99
CA LYS A 146 -0.86 8.46 -12.85
C LYS A 146 -2.06 7.62 -13.33
N LYS A 147 -1.84 6.38 -13.76
CA LYS A 147 -2.91 5.44 -14.14
C LYS A 147 -3.81 5.07 -12.95
N TYR A 148 -3.22 4.93 -11.77
CA TYR A 148 -3.97 4.72 -10.53
C TYR A 148 -4.92 5.89 -10.23
N ILE A 149 -4.45 7.14 -10.41
CA ILE A 149 -5.30 8.34 -10.22
C ILE A 149 -6.51 8.28 -11.15
N GLU A 150 -6.32 7.91 -12.42
CA GLU A 150 -7.39 7.76 -13.40
C GLU A 150 -8.42 6.70 -12.94
N ARG A 151 -7.94 5.51 -12.55
CA ARG A 151 -8.80 4.42 -12.05
C ARG A 151 -9.58 4.81 -10.79
N VAL A 152 -8.92 5.45 -9.83
CA VAL A 152 -9.62 5.91 -8.60
C VAL A 152 -10.63 7.01 -8.95
N THR A 153 -10.28 7.93 -9.84
CA THR A 153 -11.19 8.98 -10.32
C THR A 153 -12.43 8.39 -10.98
N SER A 154 -12.30 7.34 -11.80
CA SER A 154 -13.46 6.68 -12.40
C SER A 154 -14.37 5.98 -11.39
N ILE A 155 -13.82 5.51 -10.26
CA ILE A 155 -14.58 4.79 -9.23
C ILE A 155 -15.33 5.77 -8.30
N VAL A 156 -14.66 6.83 -7.83
CA VAL A 156 -15.20 7.70 -6.76
C VAL A 156 -15.52 9.13 -7.19
N GLY A 157 -15.21 9.50 -8.44
CA GLY A 157 -15.32 10.86 -8.96
C GLY A 157 -14.16 11.77 -8.54
N GLU A 158 -13.97 12.84 -9.31
CA GLU A 158 -12.80 13.74 -9.23
C GLU A 158 -12.58 14.34 -7.83
N LYS A 159 -13.65 14.89 -7.22
CA LYS A 159 -13.56 15.56 -5.91
C LYS A 159 -13.06 14.60 -4.83
N LYS A 160 -13.60 13.38 -4.80
CA LYS A 160 -13.24 12.38 -3.77
C LYS A 160 -11.88 11.75 -4.06
N ALA A 161 -11.55 11.50 -5.32
CA ALA A 161 -10.22 11.02 -5.71
C ALA A 161 -9.12 12.01 -5.30
N LYS A 162 -9.33 13.30 -5.55
CA LYS A 162 -8.40 14.35 -5.13
C LYS A 162 -8.21 14.39 -3.61
N ASP A 163 -9.27 14.21 -2.84
CA ASP A 163 -9.17 14.17 -1.37
C ASP A 163 -8.42 12.93 -0.87
N ILE A 164 -8.68 11.76 -1.48
CA ILE A 164 -7.95 10.51 -1.18
C ILE A 164 -6.45 10.71 -1.44
N ILE A 165 -6.09 11.19 -2.63
CA ILE A 165 -4.68 11.34 -3.05
C ILE A 165 -3.97 12.38 -2.17
N ARG A 166 -4.60 13.53 -1.91
CA ARG A 166 -3.99 14.61 -1.11
C ARG A 166 -3.71 14.20 0.33
N LYS A 167 -4.51 13.28 0.88
CA LYS A 167 -4.40 12.82 2.26
C LYS A 167 -3.76 11.44 2.37
N ALA A 168 -3.33 10.81 1.28
CA ALA A 168 -2.76 9.47 1.33
C ALA A 168 -1.42 9.47 2.08
N LEU A 169 -1.14 8.40 2.82
CA LEU A 169 0.19 8.12 3.31
C LEU A 169 1.05 7.61 2.15
N VAL A 170 2.17 8.27 1.87
CA VAL A 170 3.12 7.84 0.83
C VAL A 170 4.35 7.22 1.48
N VAL A 171 4.66 5.99 1.12
CA VAL A 171 5.85 5.25 1.58
C VAL A 171 6.80 5.08 0.41
N ILE A 172 8.05 5.51 0.57
CA ILE A 172 9.09 5.38 -0.46
C ILE A 172 10.31 4.68 0.16
N ASN A 173 10.74 3.57 -0.43
CA ASN A 173 11.99 2.90 -0.08
C ASN A 173 12.74 2.47 -1.34
N SER A 174 13.83 3.16 -1.66
CA SER A 174 14.63 2.87 -2.85
C SER A 174 16.07 3.36 -2.64
N GLY A 175 16.98 2.88 -3.47
CA GLY A 175 18.37 3.33 -3.53
C GLY A 175 19.41 2.28 -3.12
N THR A 176 19.04 1.28 -2.31
CA THR A 176 19.97 0.20 -1.92
C THR A 176 20.53 -0.52 -3.15
N ASN A 177 19.68 -0.77 -4.17
CA ASN A 177 20.12 -1.39 -5.41
C ASN A 177 21.06 -0.49 -6.24
N ASP A 178 20.93 0.84 -6.17
CA ASP A 178 21.84 1.72 -6.90
C ASP A 178 23.26 1.55 -6.37
N PHE A 179 23.43 1.54 -5.05
CA PHE A 179 24.71 1.29 -4.39
C PHE A 179 25.28 -0.08 -4.75
N VAL A 180 24.49 -1.14 -4.57
CA VAL A 180 24.93 -2.52 -4.82
C VAL A 180 25.33 -2.68 -6.29
N ILE A 181 24.47 -2.26 -7.23
CA ILE A 181 24.65 -2.58 -8.65
C ILE A 181 25.59 -1.61 -9.33
N ASN A 182 25.41 -0.30 -9.17
CA ASN A 182 26.14 0.69 -9.98
C ASN A 182 27.46 1.15 -9.36
N TYR A 183 27.66 0.94 -8.05
CA TYR A 183 28.87 1.38 -7.34
C TYR A 183 29.75 0.21 -6.89
N TYR A 184 29.16 -0.90 -6.44
CA TYR A 184 29.93 -2.05 -5.94
C TYR A 184 30.11 -3.16 -6.98
N ASP A 185 29.03 -3.65 -7.59
CA ASP A 185 29.09 -4.80 -8.51
C ASP A 185 29.54 -4.41 -9.93
N LEU A 186 28.96 -3.34 -10.47
CA LEU A 186 29.27 -2.80 -11.80
C LEU A 186 29.58 -1.30 -11.64
N PRO A 187 30.86 -0.90 -11.39
CA PRO A 187 31.27 0.47 -11.09
C PRO A 187 31.21 1.38 -12.34
N THR A 188 30.02 1.46 -12.93
CA THR A 188 29.65 2.24 -14.12
C THR A 188 29.32 3.69 -13.74
N ARG A 189 29.24 3.98 -12.44
CA ARG A 189 29.08 5.31 -11.84
C ARG A 189 30.25 5.61 -10.90
N ARG A 190 30.63 6.89 -10.83
CA ARG A 190 31.60 7.39 -9.82
C ARG A 190 30.83 7.95 -8.64
N LEU A 191 31.34 7.71 -7.42
CA LEU A 191 30.84 8.28 -6.17
C LEU A 191 30.89 9.81 -6.18
#